data_AF-A0A943R9K2-F1
#
_entry.id   AF-A0A943R9K2-F1
#
_cell.length_a   1.000
_cell.length_b   1.000
_cell.length_c   1.000
_cell.angle_alpha   90.00
_cell.angle_beta   90.00
_cell.angle_gamma   90.00
#
_symmetry.space_group_name_H-M   'P 1'
#
loop_
_entity.id
_entity.type
_entity.pdbx_description
1 polymer ?
#
loop_
_entity_poly.entity_id
_entity_poly.type
_entity_poly.pdbx_seq_one_letter_code
_entity_poly.pdbx_strand_id
1 'polypeptide(L)'
;MENREGEPNLTYQAGTYEVAVIGAGHAGIEAALASARLGCETVVFTINMDAVGNCPCNPSIGGTAKGHLVREIDALGGEMGRTADATFLQSRMLNKGKGPAVHSLRAQIDRREYSKVMKHKLELQEHLQLKQAEIVDLYPDQDGWKLTTRMGAQYAVKAVVIATGTFLGGKIFVGDVAYESGPDGMFPAAFLGDSLKKLGLRLRRFKTGTPARVLRSSIDFTDLEVQEGDEPVVPFSYDTLHPGKNQAVCHVSWTNEETKRIIL
;
A
#
# COMPACT_ATOMS: atom_id res chain seq x y z
N MET A 1 4.78 27.98 -28.16
CA MET A 1 4.93 26.52 -28.00
C MET A 1 3.78 25.91 -28.76
N GLU A 2 4.03 25.35 -29.94
CA GLU A 2 2.99 24.81 -30.81
C GLU A 2 2.29 23.63 -30.13
N ASN A 3 0.96 23.71 -30.06
CA ASN A 3 0.10 22.62 -29.66
C ASN A 3 0.27 21.47 -30.65
N ARG A 4 0.97 20.42 -30.23
CA ARG A 4 0.99 19.12 -30.93
C ARG A 4 -0.32 18.36 -30.68
N GLU A 5 -1.45 18.99 -30.98
CA GLU A 5 -2.75 18.33 -30.99
C GLU A 5 -2.94 17.70 -32.38
N GLY A 6 -2.58 16.41 -32.52
CA GLY A 6 -2.84 15.64 -33.74
C GLY A 6 -1.69 14.77 -34.26
N GLU A 7 -0.48 14.86 -33.70
CA GLU A 7 0.55 13.86 -33.96
C GLU A 7 0.20 12.56 -33.22
N PRO A 8 0.33 11.37 -33.85
CA PRO A 8 0.18 10.12 -33.12
C PRO A 8 1.16 10.16 -31.95
N ASN A 9 0.67 9.88 -30.74
CA ASN A 9 1.53 9.78 -29.55
C ASN A 9 2.71 8.87 -29.92
N LEU A 10 3.92 9.45 -29.98
CA LEU A 10 5.11 8.71 -30.34
C LEU A 10 5.32 7.65 -29.27
N THR A 11 5.02 6.39 -29.61
CA THR A 11 5.26 5.26 -28.73
C THR A 11 6.53 4.54 -29.12
N TYR A 12 7.27 4.03 -28.14
CA TYR A 12 8.50 3.27 -28.37
C TYR A 12 8.52 2.00 -27.52
N GLN A 13 9.07 0.92 -28.06
CA GLN A 13 9.20 -0.34 -27.32
C GLN A 13 10.26 -0.19 -26.23
N ALA A 14 9.87 -0.41 -24.97
CA ALA A 14 10.71 -0.19 -23.79
C ALA A 14 11.07 -1.47 -23.03
N GLY A 15 10.37 -2.58 -23.27
CA GLY A 15 10.74 -3.87 -22.71
C GLY A 15 9.67 -4.94 -22.86
N THR A 16 10.07 -6.19 -22.62
CA THR A 16 9.19 -7.36 -22.58
C THR A 16 9.36 -8.04 -21.24
N TYR A 17 8.25 -8.39 -20.59
CA TYR A 17 8.23 -9.06 -19.29
C TYR A 17 7.18 -10.17 -19.31
N GLU A 18 7.19 -11.06 -18.33
CA GLU A 18 6.13 -12.06 -18.17
C GLU A 18 4.97 -11.49 -17.35
N VAL A 19 5.27 -10.74 -16.29
CA VAL A 19 4.27 -10.11 -15.42
C VAL A 19 4.52 -8.62 -15.28
N ALA A 20 3.48 -7.80 -15.50
CA ALA A 20 3.46 -6.40 -15.09
C ALA A 20 2.54 -6.19 -13.88
N VAL A 21 3.03 -5.51 -12.85
CA VAL A 21 2.24 -5.09 -11.69
C VAL A 21 2.08 -3.57 -11.73
N ILE A 22 0.84 -3.09 -11.80
CA ILE A 22 0.51 -1.66 -11.85
C ILE A 22 0.17 -1.17 -10.44
N GLY A 23 1.15 -0.55 -9.80
CA GLY A 23 1.06 0.02 -8.45
C GLY A 23 1.94 -0.73 -7.45
N ALA A 24 2.80 0.01 -6.73
CA ALA A 24 3.71 -0.54 -5.71
C ALA A 24 3.20 -0.31 -4.26
N GLY A 25 1.89 -0.42 -4.07
CA GLY A 25 1.28 -0.50 -2.73
C GLY A 25 1.36 -1.92 -2.16
N HIS A 26 0.78 -2.15 -0.98
CA HIS A 26 0.83 -3.44 -0.27
C HIS A 26 0.51 -4.66 -1.16
N ALA A 27 -0.58 -4.60 -1.94
CA ALA A 27 -0.97 -5.69 -2.84
C ALA A 27 0.03 -5.88 -3.99
N GLY A 28 0.54 -4.78 -4.55
CA GLY A 28 1.47 -4.83 -5.67
C GLY A 28 2.86 -5.30 -5.26
N ILE A 29 3.32 -4.97 -4.05
CA ILE A 29 4.58 -5.48 -3.49
C ILE A 29 4.52 -7.01 -3.40
N GLU A 30 3.49 -7.57 -2.74
CA GLU A 30 3.38 -9.02 -2.60
C GLU A 30 3.20 -9.71 -3.96
N ALA A 31 2.40 -9.14 -4.87
CA ALA A 31 2.21 -9.70 -6.21
C ALA A 31 3.52 -9.74 -7.01
N ALA A 32 4.29 -8.64 -7.00
CA ALA A 32 5.52 -8.54 -7.76
C ALA A 32 6.62 -9.44 -7.18
N LEU A 33 6.76 -9.48 -5.85
CA LEU A 33 7.70 -10.38 -5.19
C LEU A 33 7.34 -11.84 -5.44
N ALA A 34 6.07 -12.20 -5.34
CA ALA A 34 5.61 -13.57 -5.58
C ALA A 34 5.92 -14.02 -7.01
N SER A 35 5.58 -13.21 -8.03
CA SER A 35 5.85 -13.58 -9.43
C SER A 35 7.35 -13.67 -9.73
N ALA A 36 8.15 -12.74 -9.22
CA ALA A 36 9.59 -12.75 -9.42
C ALA A 36 10.26 -13.96 -8.74
N ARG A 37 9.83 -14.32 -7.52
CA ARG A 37 10.35 -15.49 -6.78
C ARG A 37 9.95 -16.83 -7.40
N LEU A 38 8.89 -16.85 -8.21
CA LEU A 38 8.52 -18.00 -9.03
C LEU A 38 9.32 -18.07 -10.34
N GLY A 39 10.26 -17.14 -10.57
CA GLY A 39 11.14 -17.10 -11.73
C GLY A 39 10.59 -16.32 -12.93
N CYS A 40 9.47 -15.59 -12.77
CA CYS A 40 8.92 -14.78 -13.85
C CYS A 40 9.63 -13.43 -13.94
N GLU A 41 10.06 -13.05 -15.14
CA GLU A 41 10.55 -11.69 -15.39
C GLU A 41 9.42 -10.68 -15.14
N THR A 42 9.54 -9.92 -14.06
CA THR A 42 8.47 -9.09 -13.51
C THR A 42 8.87 -7.62 -13.54
N VAL A 43 7.95 -6.76 -13.95
CA VAL A 43 8.07 -5.31 -13.80
C VAL A 43 6.96 -4.79 -12.89
N VAL A 44 7.30 -3.96 -11.90
CA VAL A 44 6.33 -3.26 -11.05
C VAL A 44 6.44 -1.76 -11.27
N PHE A 45 5.31 -1.14 -11.54
CA PHE A 45 5.21 0.29 -11.81
C PHE A 45 4.70 1.05 -10.58
N THR A 46 5.28 2.21 -10.32
CA THR A 46 4.78 3.18 -9.35
C THR A 46 4.76 4.58 -9.97
N ILE A 47 3.81 5.42 -9.58
CA ILE A 47 3.79 6.83 -10.01
C ILE A 47 4.87 7.63 -9.29
N ASN A 48 5.24 7.21 -8.07
CA ASN A 48 6.27 7.85 -7.26
C ASN A 48 7.07 6.77 -6.49
N MET A 49 8.39 6.79 -6.63
CA MET A 49 9.31 5.88 -5.92
C MET A 49 9.30 6.06 -4.42
N ASP A 50 8.92 7.22 -3.90
CA ASP A 50 8.85 7.50 -2.47
C ASP A 50 7.52 7.05 -1.85
N ALA A 51 6.56 6.65 -2.69
CA ALA A 51 5.25 6.14 -2.27
C ALA A 51 5.20 4.61 -2.16
N VAL A 52 6.29 3.91 -2.51
CA VAL A 52 6.38 2.44 -2.47
C VAL A 52 6.14 1.97 -1.04
N GLY A 53 5.16 1.09 -0.82
CA GLY A 53 4.82 0.59 0.51
C GLY A 53 4.32 1.65 1.49
N ASN A 54 3.82 2.79 1.02
CA ASN A 54 3.24 3.81 1.90
C ASN A 54 2.03 3.27 2.66
N CYS A 55 1.94 3.62 3.94
CA CYS A 55 0.82 3.31 4.84
C CYS A 55 -0.05 4.56 5.08
N PRO A 56 -0.87 5.05 4.12
CA PRO A 56 -1.52 6.36 4.21
C PRO A 56 -2.59 6.47 5.31
N CYS A 57 -3.10 5.35 5.82
CA CYS A 57 -4.15 5.32 6.83
C CYS A 57 -3.56 5.12 8.24
N ASN A 58 -3.83 3.99 8.89
CA ASN A 58 -3.34 3.71 10.23
C ASN A 58 -1.87 3.24 10.19
N PRO A 59 -0.98 3.72 11.08
CA PRO A 59 0.38 3.19 11.23
C PRO A 59 0.40 1.82 11.92
N SER A 60 -0.37 0.84 11.42
CA SER A 60 -0.44 -0.49 12.04
C SER A 60 -0.60 -1.62 11.03
N ILE A 61 -0.04 -2.77 11.35
CA ILE A 61 -0.28 -4.05 10.67
C ILE A 61 -1.01 -5.01 11.63
N GLY A 62 -1.91 -5.82 11.09
CA GLY A 62 -2.74 -6.74 11.87
C GLY A 62 -3.99 -6.09 12.48
N GLY A 63 -4.46 -6.68 13.59
CA GLY A 63 -5.79 -6.46 14.18
C GLY A 63 -6.73 -7.64 13.90
N THR A 64 -7.86 -7.73 14.61
CA THR A 64 -8.75 -8.91 14.71
C THR A 64 -8.73 -9.93 13.55
N ALA A 65 -9.13 -9.56 12.34
CA ALA A 65 -9.06 -10.45 11.17
C ALA A 65 -7.74 -10.33 10.42
N LYS A 66 -7.19 -9.12 10.36
CA LYS A 66 -5.99 -8.78 9.60
C LYS A 66 -4.74 -9.50 10.11
N GLY A 67 -4.62 -9.74 11.41
CA GLY A 67 -3.45 -10.41 11.99
C GLY A 67 -3.33 -11.86 11.51
N HIS A 68 -4.46 -12.54 11.31
CA HIS A 68 -4.49 -13.87 10.71
C HIS A 68 -4.00 -13.83 9.26
N LEU A 69 -4.53 -12.91 8.45
CA LEU A 69 -4.13 -12.74 7.05
C LEU A 69 -2.64 -12.42 6.90
N VAL A 70 -2.05 -11.62 7.80
CA VAL A 70 -0.61 -11.32 7.77
C VAL A 70 0.21 -12.60 8.01
N ARG A 71 -0.21 -13.45 8.96
CA ARG A 71 0.46 -14.74 9.21
C ARG A 71 0.29 -15.71 8.05
N GLU A 72 -0.87 -15.71 7.38
CA GLU A 72 -1.11 -16.52 6.19
C GLU A 72 -0.23 -16.06 5.01
N ILE A 73 -0.10 -14.75 4.79
CA ILE A 73 0.82 -14.17 3.79
C ILE A 73 2.25 -14.62 4.08
N ASP A 74 2.67 -14.53 5.35
CA ASP A 74 4.01 -14.96 5.76
C ASP A 74 4.23 -16.46 5.54
N ALA A 75 3.26 -17.32 5.90
CA ALA A 75 3.33 -18.76 5.68
C ALA A 75 3.42 -19.14 4.19
N LEU A 76 2.90 -18.29 3.30
CA LEU A 76 3.03 -18.43 1.83
C LEU A 76 4.33 -17.85 1.27
N GLY A 77 5.20 -17.30 2.11
CA GLY A 77 6.49 -16.71 1.71
C GLY A 77 6.42 -15.23 1.32
N GLY A 78 5.35 -14.53 1.68
CA GLY A 78 5.21 -13.09 1.50
C GLY A 78 6.05 -12.26 2.49
N GLU A 79 6.15 -10.96 2.26
CA GLU A 79 7.05 -10.08 3.03
C GLU A 79 6.38 -9.28 4.15
N MET A 80 5.04 -9.17 4.15
CA MET A 80 4.31 -8.32 5.10
C MET A 80 4.63 -8.64 6.56
N GLY A 81 4.67 -9.93 6.93
CA GLY A 81 4.97 -10.38 8.29
C GLY A 81 6.39 -10.02 8.70
N ARG A 82 7.38 -10.44 7.91
CA ARG A 82 8.81 -10.14 8.11
C ARG A 82 9.09 -8.65 8.23
N THR A 83 8.51 -7.82 7.37
CA THR A 83 8.70 -6.37 7.43
C THR A 83 8.01 -5.75 8.63
N ALA A 84 6.82 -6.23 9.01
CA ALA A 84 6.14 -5.76 10.23
C ALA A 84 6.98 -6.04 11.48
N ASP A 85 7.58 -7.23 11.58
CA ASP A 85 8.45 -7.60 12.71
C ASP A 85 9.76 -6.79 12.73
N ALA A 86 10.28 -6.40 11.57
CA ALA A 86 11.49 -5.59 11.50
C ALA A 86 11.28 -4.10 11.83
N THR A 87 10.03 -3.62 11.79
CA THR A 87 9.72 -2.17 11.82
C THR A 87 8.64 -1.80 12.83
N PHE A 88 8.22 -2.73 13.70
CA PHE A 88 7.26 -2.42 14.75
C PHE A 88 7.85 -1.52 15.82
N LEU A 89 6.98 -0.66 16.36
CA LEU A 89 7.25 0.17 17.54
C LEU A 89 6.56 -0.40 18.78
N GLN A 90 5.42 -1.05 18.58
CA GLN A 90 4.64 -1.73 19.61
C GLN A 90 3.91 -2.92 19.01
N SER A 91 3.91 -4.08 19.66
CA SER A 91 3.12 -5.26 19.27
C SER A 91 2.26 -5.75 20.43
N ARG A 92 1.04 -6.21 20.14
CA ARG A 92 0.14 -6.83 21.12
C ARG A 92 -0.80 -7.85 20.47
N MET A 93 -1.19 -8.85 21.26
CA MET A 93 -2.26 -9.77 20.93
C MET A 93 -3.60 -9.19 21.38
N LEU A 94 -4.55 -9.14 20.47
CA LEU A 94 -5.93 -8.78 20.74
C LEU A 94 -6.73 -10.00 21.20
N ASN A 95 -7.82 -9.76 21.94
CA ASN A 95 -8.76 -10.77 22.41
C ASN A 95 -8.15 -11.85 23.34
N LYS A 96 -7.07 -11.54 24.08
CA LYS A 96 -6.45 -12.48 25.05
C LYS A 96 -7.42 -13.03 26.11
N GLY A 97 -8.46 -12.26 26.47
CA GLY A 97 -9.51 -12.71 27.41
C GLY A 97 -10.48 -13.75 26.83
N LYS A 98 -10.30 -14.16 25.56
CA LYS A 98 -11.10 -15.18 24.86
C LYS A 98 -10.18 -16.33 24.42
N GLY A 99 -10.78 -17.39 23.86
CA GLY A 99 -10.03 -18.56 23.40
C GLY A 99 -9.03 -18.26 22.27
N PRO A 100 -7.99 -19.10 22.09
CA PRO A 100 -6.92 -18.88 21.11
C PRO A 100 -7.40 -18.69 19.66
N ALA A 101 -8.53 -19.29 19.29
CA ALA A 101 -9.10 -19.19 17.95
C ALA A 101 -9.49 -17.76 17.53
N VAL A 102 -9.59 -16.81 18.48
CA VAL A 102 -9.91 -15.40 18.19
C VAL A 102 -8.75 -14.44 18.53
N HIS A 103 -7.60 -14.99 18.93
CA HIS A 103 -6.40 -14.19 19.19
C HIS A 103 -5.88 -13.61 17.88
N SER A 104 -5.51 -12.34 17.88
CA SER A 104 -4.97 -11.73 16.67
C SER A 104 -3.93 -10.67 16.97
N LEU A 105 -2.78 -10.79 16.31
CA LEU A 105 -1.68 -9.86 16.46
C LEU A 105 -2.00 -8.51 15.82
N ARG A 106 -1.56 -7.45 16.48
CA ARG A 106 -1.59 -6.09 15.99
C ARG A 106 -0.30 -5.39 16.40
N ALA A 107 0.41 -4.84 15.43
CA ALA A 107 1.57 -4.01 15.67
C ALA A 107 1.36 -2.59 15.17
N GLN A 108 1.80 -1.61 15.95
CA GLN A 108 2.07 -0.25 15.49
C GLN A 108 3.43 -0.24 14.79
N ILE A 109 3.49 0.39 13.62
CA ILE A 109 4.61 0.31 12.69
C ILE A 109 5.19 1.70 12.46
N ASP A 110 6.52 1.80 12.41
CA ASP A 110 7.16 2.96 11.82
C ASP A 110 6.86 3.01 10.32
N ARG A 111 5.98 3.93 9.91
CA ARG A 111 5.53 4.04 8.51
C ARG A 111 6.68 4.28 7.54
N ARG A 112 7.69 5.06 7.94
CA ARG A 112 8.81 5.43 7.06
C ARG A 112 9.76 4.26 6.91
N GLU A 113 10.12 3.61 8.01
CA GLU A 113 10.99 2.44 7.95
C GLU A 113 10.30 1.26 7.25
N TYR A 114 9.00 1.04 7.46
CA TYR A 114 8.26 0.00 6.73
C TYR A 114 8.30 0.21 5.21
N SER A 115 8.00 1.43 4.75
CA SER A 115 8.04 1.80 3.33
C SER A 115 9.45 1.64 2.76
N LYS A 116 10.47 2.11 3.47
CA LYS A 116 11.89 1.98 3.10
C LYS A 116 12.31 0.51 2.97
N VAL A 117 11.99 -0.33 3.96
CA VAL A 117 12.34 -1.76 3.93
C VAL A 117 11.61 -2.49 2.80
N MET A 118 10.32 -2.20 2.56
CA MET A 118 9.60 -2.81 1.44
C MET A 118 10.17 -2.40 0.08
N LYS A 119 10.50 -1.12 -0.09
CA LYS A 119 11.14 -0.63 -1.31
C LYS A 119 12.47 -1.32 -1.53
N HIS A 120 13.30 -1.40 -0.50
CA HIS A 120 14.60 -2.08 -0.57
C HIS A 120 14.46 -3.56 -0.96
N LYS A 121 13.45 -4.27 -0.43
CA LYS A 121 13.17 -5.66 -0.81
C LYS A 121 12.79 -5.81 -2.28
N LEU A 122 12.01 -4.87 -2.84
CA LEU A 122 11.74 -4.86 -4.29
C LEU A 122 13.02 -4.59 -5.09
N GLU A 123 13.83 -3.60 -4.69
CA GLU A 123 15.04 -3.21 -5.41
C GLU A 123 16.09 -4.32 -5.47
N LEU A 124 16.14 -5.21 -4.46
CA LEU A 124 17.08 -6.33 -4.40
C LEU A 124 16.53 -7.64 -4.97
N GLN A 125 15.25 -7.72 -5.31
CA GLN A 125 14.64 -8.98 -5.78
C GLN A 125 15.11 -9.30 -7.20
N GLU A 126 15.72 -10.47 -7.38
CA GLU A 126 16.03 -11.02 -8.70
C GLU A 126 14.77 -11.23 -9.53
N HIS A 127 14.87 -11.11 -10.86
CA HIS A 127 13.75 -11.14 -11.82
C HIS A 127 12.71 -10.02 -11.64
N LEU A 128 13.02 -8.96 -10.87
CA LEU A 128 12.11 -7.86 -10.61
C LEU A 128 12.71 -6.51 -10.99
N GLN A 129 11.97 -5.74 -11.78
CA GLN A 129 12.31 -4.36 -12.15
C GLN A 129 11.28 -3.39 -11.55
N LEU A 130 11.72 -2.54 -10.62
CA LEU A 130 10.91 -1.44 -10.08
C LEU A 130 11.06 -0.20 -10.97
N LYS A 131 9.96 0.31 -11.53
CA LYS A 131 9.96 1.46 -12.45
C LYS A 131 9.00 2.56 -12.01
N GLN A 132 9.47 3.80 -12.07
CA GLN A 132 8.62 4.97 -11.89
C GLN A 132 7.96 5.35 -13.22
N ALA A 133 6.69 5.04 -13.38
CA ALA A 133 5.88 5.47 -14.51
C ALA A 133 4.39 5.38 -14.18
N GLU A 134 3.60 6.32 -14.73
CA GLU A 134 2.15 6.20 -14.78
C GLU A 134 1.77 5.38 -16.01
N ILE A 135 1.12 4.23 -15.82
CA ILE A 135 0.48 3.49 -16.92
C ILE A 135 -0.82 4.19 -17.27
N VAL A 136 -0.99 4.54 -18.54
CA VAL A 136 -2.15 5.29 -19.04
C VAL A 136 -3.05 4.49 -19.96
N ASP A 137 -2.52 3.41 -20.55
CA ASP A 137 -3.28 2.52 -21.43
C ASP A 137 -2.85 1.06 -21.28
N LEU A 138 -3.79 0.14 -21.46
CA LEU A 138 -3.66 -1.31 -21.41
C LEU A 138 -4.61 -1.94 -22.43
N TYR A 139 -4.09 -2.77 -23.33
CA TYR A 139 -4.92 -3.50 -24.30
C TYR A 139 -4.37 -4.90 -24.60
N PRO A 140 -5.23 -5.85 -25.00
CA PRO A 140 -4.78 -7.17 -25.43
C PRO A 140 -3.88 -7.08 -26.67
N ASP A 141 -2.84 -7.90 -26.70
CA ASP A 141 -1.97 -8.12 -27.84
C ASP A 141 -2.02 -9.61 -28.23
N GLN A 142 -1.45 -10.00 -29.38
CA GLN A 142 -1.53 -11.38 -29.88
C GLN A 142 -1.09 -12.44 -28.84
N ASP A 143 -0.04 -12.13 -28.07
CA ASP A 143 0.56 -13.05 -27.10
C ASP A 143 0.43 -12.57 -25.63
N GLY A 144 -0.52 -11.67 -25.34
CA GLY A 144 -0.75 -11.17 -23.99
C GLY A 144 -1.32 -9.76 -23.96
N TRP A 145 -0.55 -8.82 -23.41
CA TRP A 145 -0.97 -7.45 -23.14
C TRP A 145 0.12 -6.45 -23.52
N LYS A 146 -0.31 -5.28 -23.97
CA LYS A 146 0.53 -4.10 -24.13
C LYS A 146 0.14 -3.03 -23.13
N LEU A 147 1.13 -2.49 -22.42
CA LEU A 147 0.99 -1.38 -21.48
C LEU A 147 1.68 -0.16 -22.05
N THR A 148 1.04 1.01 -21.99
CA THR A 148 1.65 2.27 -22.39
C THR A 148 1.77 3.18 -21.18
N THR A 149 2.98 3.69 -20.95
CA THR A 149 3.22 4.73 -19.95
C THR A 149 2.80 6.10 -20.48
N ARG A 150 2.61 7.06 -19.59
CA ARG A 150 2.33 8.46 -19.96
C ARG A 150 3.37 9.09 -20.88
N MET A 151 4.61 8.60 -20.84
CA MET A 151 5.71 9.08 -21.68
C MET A 151 5.82 8.35 -23.04
N GLY A 152 4.86 7.48 -23.37
CA GLY A 152 4.84 6.74 -24.64
C GLY A 152 5.65 5.44 -24.64
N ALA A 153 6.33 5.10 -23.53
CA ALA A 153 7.01 3.81 -23.41
C ALA A 153 6.00 2.66 -23.42
N GLN A 154 6.17 1.69 -24.32
CA GLN A 154 5.36 0.49 -24.43
C GLN A 154 6.07 -0.75 -23.87
N TYR A 155 5.31 -1.56 -23.14
CA TYR A 155 5.76 -2.83 -22.58
C TYR A 155 4.86 -3.96 -23.05
N ALA A 156 5.45 -5.04 -23.55
CA ALA A 156 4.74 -6.27 -23.89
C ALA A 156 4.83 -7.27 -22.73
N VAL A 157 3.70 -7.78 -22.26
CA VAL A 157 3.68 -8.75 -21.14
C VAL A 157 2.66 -9.86 -21.32
N LYS A 158 2.88 -11.00 -20.65
CA LYS A 158 1.93 -12.13 -20.69
C LYS A 158 0.76 -11.93 -19.72
N ALA A 159 1.01 -11.35 -18.55
CA ALA A 159 -0.01 -11.11 -17.52
C ALA A 159 0.12 -9.73 -16.87
N VAL A 160 -1.01 -9.19 -16.38
CA VAL A 160 -1.08 -7.88 -15.72
C VAL A 160 -1.84 -8.00 -14.40
N VAL A 161 -1.22 -7.49 -13.32
CA VAL A 161 -1.86 -7.32 -12.00
C VAL A 161 -2.11 -5.84 -11.77
N ILE A 162 -3.36 -5.46 -11.52
CA ILE A 162 -3.76 -4.07 -11.27
C ILE A 162 -3.91 -3.85 -9.75
N ALA A 163 -3.01 -3.05 -9.17
CA ALA A 163 -2.93 -2.76 -7.74
C ALA A 163 -2.85 -1.24 -7.48
N THR A 164 -3.74 -0.47 -8.14
CA THR A 164 -3.71 1.01 -8.17
C THR A 164 -4.09 1.70 -6.86
N GLY A 165 -4.56 0.95 -5.86
CA GLY A 165 -4.97 1.50 -4.56
C GLY A 165 -6.00 2.63 -4.71
N THR A 166 -5.79 3.72 -3.98
CA THR A 166 -6.68 4.91 -4.02
C THR A 166 -6.24 5.96 -5.03
N PHE A 167 -5.32 5.64 -5.96
CA PHE A 167 -4.84 6.59 -6.97
C PHE A 167 -5.75 6.67 -8.20
N LEU A 168 -6.37 5.56 -8.62
CA LEU A 168 -7.18 5.50 -9.84
C LEU A 168 -8.41 6.41 -9.75
N GLY A 169 -8.39 7.52 -10.50
CA GLY A 169 -9.43 8.55 -10.43
C GLY A 169 -9.60 9.13 -9.01
N GLY A 170 -8.50 9.18 -8.24
CA GLY A 170 -8.48 9.64 -6.84
C GLY A 170 -9.02 11.06 -6.69
N LYS A 171 -9.86 11.27 -5.66
CA LYS A 171 -10.35 12.59 -5.26
C LYS A 171 -10.31 12.71 -3.74
N ILE A 172 -9.83 13.85 -3.26
CA ILE A 172 -9.84 14.23 -1.84
C ILE A 172 -11.08 15.07 -1.55
N PHE A 173 -11.63 14.91 -0.35
CA PHE A 173 -12.79 15.67 0.14
C PHE A 173 -12.48 16.18 1.55
N VAL A 174 -12.53 17.50 1.75
CA VAL A 174 -12.34 18.17 3.05
C VAL A 174 -13.41 19.26 3.20
N GLY A 175 -14.45 18.99 3.99
CA GLY A 175 -15.64 19.83 4.01
C GLY A 175 -16.25 19.94 2.62
N ASP A 176 -16.45 21.17 2.15
CA ASP A 176 -16.97 21.47 0.81
C ASP A 176 -15.88 21.47 -0.28
N VAL A 177 -14.62 21.33 0.10
CA VAL A 177 -13.50 21.31 -0.85
C VAL A 177 -13.31 19.91 -1.41
N ALA A 178 -13.31 19.79 -2.72
CA ALA A 178 -12.99 18.56 -3.44
C ALA A 178 -12.05 18.81 -4.61
N TYR A 179 -11.00 18.01 -4.74
CA TYR A 179 -10.03 18.10 -5.82
C TYR A 179 -9.40 16.74 -6.14
N GLU A 180 -8.82 16.61 -7.33
CA GLU A 180 -8.19 15.38 -7.80
C GLU A 180 -6.81 15.21 -7.19
N SER A 181 -6.59 14.08 -6.52
CA SER A 181 -5.33 13.78 -5.85
C SER A 181 -5.28 12.31 -5.42
N GLY A 182 -4.07 11.76 -5.40
CA GLY A 182 -3.75 10.54 -4.67
C GLY A 182 -3.55 10.81 -3.16
N PRO A 183 -3.19 9.79 -2.37
CA PRO A 183 -2.82 9.97 -0.97
C PRO A 183 -1.71 11.01 -0.78
N ASP A 184 -1.72 11.69 0.38
CA ASP A 184 -0.64 12.58 0.82
C ASP A 184 -0.29 13.71 -0.18
N GLY A 185 -1.27 14.18 -0.97
CA GLY A 185 -1.07 15.27 -1.93
C GLY A 185 -0.39 14.85 -3.23
N MET A 186 -0.26 13.55 -3.49
CA MET A 186 0.31 13.04 -4.74
C MET A 186 -0.62 13.25 -5.93
N PHE A 187 -0.06 13.15 -7.14
CA PHE A 187 -0.85 13.12 -8.37
C PHE A 187 -1.75 11.87 -8.40
N PRO A 188 -3.00 11.99 -8.88
CA PRO A 188 -3.87 10.85 -9.11
C PRO A 188 -3.42 10.08 -10.37
N ALA A 189 -3.84 8.82 -10.49
CA ALA A 189 -3.75 8.08 -11.74
C ALA A 189 -4.98 8.42 -12.58
N ALA A 190 -4.81 9.28 -13.58
CA ALA A 190 -5.94 9.94 -14.26
C ALA A 190 -6.44 9.15 -15.47
N PHE A 191 -5.56 8.45 -16.19
CA PHE A 191 -5.85 7.99 -17.55
C PHE A 191 -6.24 6.50 -17.64
N LEU A 192 -5.63 5.64 -16.81
CA LEU A 192 -5.84 4.19 -16.87
C LEU A 192 -7.31 3.79 -16.75
N GLY A 193 -8.11 4.60 -16.03
CA GLY A 193 -9.54 4.32 -15.82
C GLY A 193 -10.33 4.23 -17.14
N ASP A 194 -10.00 5.05 -18.14
CA ASP A 194 -10.70 5.01 -19.42
C ASP A 194 -10.29 3.80 -20.25
N SER A 195 -9.02 3.38 -20.15
CA SER A 195 -8.54 2.13 -20.75
C SER A 195 -9.29 0.91 -20.19
N LEU A 196 -9.45 0.84 -18.87
CA LEU A 196 -10.20 -0.26 -18.24
C LEU A 196 -11.67 -0.30 -18.67
N LYS A 197 -12.31 0.85 -18.89
CA LYS A 197 -13.68 0.91 -19.44
C LYS A 197 -13.73 0.39 -20.87
N LYS A 198 -12.73 0.70 -21.71
CA LYS A 198 -12.64 0.18 -23.09
C LYS A 198 -12.51 -1.35 -23.13
N LEU A 199 -11.91 -1.96 -22.10
CA LEU A 199 -11.89 -3.41 -21.91
C LEU A 199 -13.24 -4.01 -21.47
N GLY A 200 -14.28 -3.19 -21.31
CA GLY A 200 -15.61 -3.62 -20.86
C GLY A 200 -15.75 -3.76 -19.34
N LEU A 201 -14.75 -3.31 -18.56
CA LEU A 201 -14.81 -3.40 -17.10
C LEU A 201 -15.73 -2.31 -16.52
N ARG A 202 -16.59 -2.71 -15.57
CA ARG A 202 -17.45 -1.79 -14.83
C ARG A 202 -16.68 -1.18 -13.66
N LEU A 203 -16.47 0.12 -13.69
CA LEU A 203 -15.82 0.85 -12.61
C LEU A 203 -16.86 1.41 -11.61
N ARG A 204 -16.51 1.38 -10.32
CA ARG A 204 -17.28 2.00 -9.24
C ARG A 204 -16.36 2.87 -8.39
N ARG A 205 -16.94 3.86 -7.70
CA ARG A 205 -16.20 4.72 -6.77
C ARG A 205 -16.52 4.32 -5.34
N PHE A 206 -15.46 4.09 -4.56
CA PHE A 206 -15.55 3.96 -3.11
C PHE A 206 -14.91 5.18 -2.44
N LYS A 207 -15.35 5.47 -1.22
CA LYS A 207 -14.83 6.55 -0.39
C LYS A 207 -14.43 5.99 0.96
N THR A 208 -13.25 6.39 1.42
CA THR A 208 -12.73 6.10 2.76
C THR A 208 -12.24 7.40 3.39
N GLY A 209 -12.24 7.46 4.72
CA GLY A 209 -11.72 8.59 5.49
C GLY A 209 -10.44 8.23 6.22
N THR A 210 -9.64 9.23 6.56
CA THR A 210 -8.49 9.11 7.47
C THR A 210 -8.57 10.25 8.50
N PRO A 211 -8.20 10.01 9.77
CA PRO A 211 -8.15 11.07 10.77
C PRO A 211 -7.05 12.09 10.45
N ALA A 212 -7.17 13.29 11.01
CA ALA A 212 -6.09 14.28 10.98
C ALA A 212 -4.82 13.76 11.64
N ARG A 213 -3.66 14.30 11.25
CA ARG A 213 -2.39 14.07 11.94
C ARG A 213 -2.13 15.24 12.90
N VAL A 214 -1.88 14.92 14.17
CA VAL A 214 -1.71 15.91 15.24
C VAL A 214 -0.24 15.93 15.68
N LEU A 215 0.28 17.12 15.98
CA LEU A 215 1.65 17.29 16.49
C LEU A 215 1.74 16.70 17.91
N ARG A 216 2.67 15.78 18.14
CA ARG A 216 2.79 15.11 19.45
C ARG A 216 3.00 16.09 20.61
N SER A 217 3.81 17.12 20.42
CA SER A 217 4.12 18.10 21.48
C SER A 217 2.96 19.04 21.81
N SER A 218 1.86 19.02 21.05
CA SER A 218 0.65 19.78 21.35
C SER A 218 -0.40 18.98 22.12
N ILE A 219 -0.09 17.76 22.55
CA ILE A 219 -1.00 16.88 23.29
C ILE A 219 -0.55 16.84 24.75
N ASP A 220 -1.48 17.09 25.68
CA ASP A 220 -1.29 16.78 27.10
C ASP A 220 -1.58 15.30 27.34
N PHE A 221 -0.59 14.57 27.87
CA PHE A 221 -0.68 13.13 28.12
C PHE A 221 -0.95 12.79 29.59
N THR A 222 -1.04 13.79 30.47
CA THR A 222 -1.03 13.60 31.94
C THR A 222 -2.11 12.66 32.43
N ASP A 223 -3.34 12.78 31.91
CA ASP A 223 -4.51 12.00 32.34
C ASP A 223 -4.93 10.92 31.34
N LEU A 224 -4.11 10.65 30.30
CA LEU A 224 -4.44 9.64 29.30
C LEU A 224 -4.03 8.25 29.75
N GLU A 225 -4.90 7.27 29.53
CA GLU A 225 -4.59 5.87 29.80
C GLU A 225 -3.48 5.40 28.85
N VAL A 226 -2.37 4.93 29.43
CA VAL A 226 -1.26 4.34 28.67
C VAL A 226 -1.62 2.91 28.29
N GLN A 227 -1.49 2.61 27.00
CA GLN A 227 -1.66 1.27 26.45
C GLN A 227 -0.32 0.72 25.99
N GLU A 228 0.23 -0.20 26.77
CA GLU A 228 1.50 -0.87 26.51
C GLU A 228 1.36 -2.02 25.49
N GLY A 229 2.50 -2.46 24.95
CA GLY A 229 2.60 -3.69 24.16
C GLY A 229 2.75 -4.92 25.05
N ASP A 230 2.72 -6.11 24.44
CA ASP A 230 2.95 -7.36 25.16
C ASP A 230 4.44 -7.65 25.36
N GLU A 231 4.80 -8.21 26.52
CA GLU A 231 6.12 -8.77 26.82
C GLU A 231 5.95 -10.24 27.27
N PRO A 232 6.59 -11.23 26.62
CA PRO A 232 7.42 -11.10 25.43
C PRO A 232 6.62 -10.76 24.17
N VAL A 233 7.29 -10.12 23.20
CA VAL A 233 6.71 -9.83 21.88
C VAL A 233 6.51 -11.13 21.09
N VAL A 234 5.33 -11.29 20.52
CA VAL A 234 5.02 -12.37 19.58
C VAL A 234 5.15 -11.84 18.14
N PRO A 235 6.03 -12.41 17.30
CA PRO A 235 6.19 -11.97 15.91
C PRO A 235 5.02 -12.42 15.03
N PHE A 236 4.82 -11.67 13.94
CA PHE A 236 3.97 -12.09 12.83
C PHE A 236 4.60 -13.23 12.04
N SER A 237 5.88 -13.10 11.71
CA SER A 237 6.57 -14.05 10.85
C SER A 237 6.99 -15.30 11.61
N TYR A 238 6.83 -16.45 10.96
CA TYR A 238 7.33 -17.73 11.47
C TYR A 238 8.86 -17.84 11.42
N ASP A 239 9.53 -17.00 10.61
CA ASP A 239 11.00 -17.00 10.47
C ASP A 239 11.70 -16.06 11.46
N THR A 240 10.94 -15.21 12.18
CA THR A 240 11.50 -14.29 13.17
C THR A 240 11.81 -15.03 14.46
N LEU A 241 13.07 -15.45 14.64
CA LEU A 241 13.53 -16.18 15.83
C LEU A 241 13.72 -15.29 17.07
N HIS A 242 14.11 -14.03 16.83
CA HIS A 242 14.44 -13.07 17.87
C HIS A 242 13.64 -11.78 17.66
N PRO A 243 12.37 -11.76 18.09
CA PRO A 243 11.58 -10.54 18.01
C PRO A 243 12.24 -9.45 18.87
N GLY A 244 12.15 -8.19 18.40
CA GLY A 244 12.61 -7.03 19.16
C GLY A 244 11.78 -6.79 20.43
N LYS A 245 11.99 -5.64 21.06
CA LYS A 245 11.19 -5.19 22.22
C LYS A 245 10.28 -4.04 21.82
N ASN A 246 9.19 -3.84 22.55
CA ASN A 246 8.35 -2.66 22.39
C ASN A 246 9.16 -1.39 22.71
N GLN A 247 9.11 -0.40 21.83
CA GLN A 247 9.84 0.88 21.93
C GLN A 247 8.91 2.08 22.13
N ALA A 248 7.61 1.89 21.94
CA ALA A 248 6.60 2.93 22.08
C ALA A 248 5.33 2.42 22.76
N VAL A 249 4.54 3.37 23.26
CA VAL A 249 3.21 3.14 23.84
C VAL A 249 2.13 3.89 23.06
N CYS A 250 0.91 3.39 23.10
CA CYS A 250 -0.27 4.13 22.66
C CYS A 250 -0.95 4.79 23.86
N HIS A 251 -1.82 5.76 23.59
CA HIS A 251 -2.65 6.39 24.61
C HIS A 251 -4.11 6.27 24.21
N VAL A 252 -4.99 6.09 25.17
CA VAL A 252 -6.45 6.00 24.98
C VAL A 252 -7.09 7.28 25.46
N SER A 253 -8.05 7.77 24.67
CA SER A 253 -8.88 8.93 24.99
C SER A 253 -10.28 8.73 24.44
N TRP A 254 -11.20 9.60 24.84
CA TRP A 254 -12.63 9.48 24.56
C TRP A 254 -13.18 10.81 24.04
N THR A 255 -14.17 10.71 23.15
CA THR A 255 -14.98 11.87 22.79
C THR A 255 -16.01 12.14 23.89
N ASN A 256 -16.56 13.35 23.94
CA ASN A 256 -17.55 13.77 24.95
C ASN A 256 -18.75 14.48 24.30
N GLU A 257 -19.73 14.87 25.12
CA GLU A 257 -20.94 15.56 24.63
C GLU A 257 -20.63 16.87 23.90
N GLU A 258 -19.57 17.57 24.29
CA GLU A 258 -19.14 18.79 23.58
C GLU A 258 -18.61 18.47 22.17
N THR A 259 -17.82 17.39 22.03
CA THR A 259 -17.38 16.90 20.71
C THR A 259 -18.59 16.58 19.82
N LYS A 260 -19.60 15.96 20.41
CA LYS A 260 -20.85 15.61 19.72
C LYS A 260 -21.63 16.85 19.30
N ARG A 261 -21.77 17.86 20.17
CA ARG A 261 -22.43 19.16 19.88
C ARG A 261 -21.75 19.92 18.74
N ILE A 262 -20.44 19.77 18.58
CA ILE A 262 -19.69 20.41 17.49
C ILE A 262 -19.95 19.73 16.14
N ILE A 263 -20.12 18.40 16.14
CA ILE A 263 -20.25 17.58 14.92
C ILE A 263 -21.72 17.45 14.46
N LEU A 264 -22.66 17.33 15.39
CA LEU A 264 -24.10 17.09 15.16
C LEU A 264 -24.91 18.37 15.37
#